data_AF-L8GQG1-F1
#
_entry.id   AF-L8GQG1-F1
#
_cell.length_a   1.000
_cell.length_b   1.000
_cell.length_c   1.000
_cell.angle_alpha   90.00
_cell.angle_beta   90.00
_cell.angle_gamma   90.00
#
_symmetry.space_group_name_H-M   'P 1'
#
loop_
_entity.id
_entity.type
_entity.pdbx_description
1 polymer ?
#
loop_
_entity_poly.entity_id
_entity_poly.type
_entity_poly.pdbx_seq_one_letter_code
_entity_poly.pdbx_strand_id
1 'polypeptide(L)'
;MPSYYLYNFVLILESVRKLHGHLLTPKEEHLLRTFEGMGEGAKRLYIRLFQRKGPWFRTATLSYPEIDVLDATLELQRLGFCETLEGVHDRDITPDLLNTLSKYQLQAVLRAAQGTFLASLGAGMRVADIINAITGTAYTQQTLDGRSVLSKVVERELRSAAPRAEAALPTVAPSGDRPRFCAIRLSRPSRDLFKRMQRLFFLNDTQDMTLLLLVGMDKVKYPAYACPHIDIHAWKSPT
;
A
#
# COMPACT_ATOMS: atom_id res chain seq x y z
N MET A 1 8.07 -7.55 19.27
CA MET A 1 8.12 -8.91 18.68
C MET A 1 8.15 -8.80 17.15
N PRO A 2 9.32 -8.53 16.53
CA PRO A 2 9.41 -8.07 15.13
C PRO A 2 9.27 -9.16 14.04
N SER A 3 9.38 -10.45 14.39
CA SER A 3 9.49 -11.54 13.40
C SER A 3 8.18 -12.26 13.05
N TYR A 4 7.12 -12.04 13.82
CA TYR A 4 5.98 -12.95 13.80
C TYR A 4 5.06 -12.76 12.58
N TYR A 5 4.82 -11.53 12.15
CA TYR A 5 3.99 -11.28 10.95
C TYR A 5 4.68 -11.75 9.66
N LEU A 6 6.02 -11.65 9.59
CA LEU A 6 6.82 -12.18 8.48
C LEU A 6 6.75 -13.70 8.46
N TYR A 7 6.97 -14.34 9.62
CA TYR A 7 6.87 -15.79 9.77
C TYR A 7 5.49 -16.31 9.31
N ASN A 8 4.40 -15.72 9.81
CA ASN A 8 3.07 -16.12 9.41
C ASN A 8 2.81 -15.95 7.92
N PHE A 9 3.32 -14.87 7.33
CA PHE A 9 3.15 -14.62 5.90
C PHE A 9 3.85 -15.71 5.09
N VAL A 10 5.11 -16.02 5.43
CA VAL A 10 5.87 -17.10 4.80
C VAL A 10 5.17 -18.45 4.97
N LEU A 11 4.66 -18.75 6.17
CA LEU A 11 3.91 -19.98 6.44
C LEU A 11 2.71 -20.14 5.51
N ILE A 12 1.94 -19.06 5.28
CA ILE A 12 0.82 -19.09 4.33
C ILE A 12 1.31 -19.40 2.93
N LEU A 13 2.34 -18.69 2.46
CA LEU A 13 2.86 -18.88 1.10
C LEU A 13 3.36 -20.31 0.88
N GLU A 14 4.13 -20.85 1.82
CA GLU A 14 4.66 -22.21 1.76
C GLU A 14 3.53 -23.25 1.80
N SER A 15 2.55 -23.06 2.67
CA SER A 15 1.40 -23.97 2.79
C SER A 15 0.59 -24.03 1.50
N VAL A 16 0.29 -22.86 0.91
CA VAL A 16 -0.46 -22.79 -0.35
C VAL A 16 0.37 -23.31 -1.52
N ARG A 17 1.67 -23.01 -1.59
CA ARG A 17 2.55 -23.53 -2.65
C ARG A 17 2.64 -25.06 -2.58
N LYS A 18 2.67 -25.64 -1.38
CA LYS A 18 2.69 -27.10 -1.17
C LYS A 18 1.37 -27.78 -1.57
N LEU A 19 0.23 -27.20 -1.22
CA LEU A 19 -1.09 -27.82 -1.44
C LEU A 19 -1.72 -27.48 -2.80
N HIS A 20 -1.48 -26.26 -3.29
CA HIS A 20 -2.14 -25.66 -4.45
C HIS A 20 -1.15 -25.11 -5.49
N GLY A 21 0.11 -25.52 -5.46
CA GLY A 21 1.14 -25.06 -6.40
C GLY A 21 0.77 -25.23 -7.88
N HIS A 22 -0.03 -26.26 -8.20
CA HIS A 22 -0.53 -26.51 -9.56
C HIS A 22 -1.51 -25.44 -10.08
N LEU A 23 -2.12 -24.63 -9.20
CA LEU A 23 -3.01 -23.52 -9.58
C LEU A 23 -2.22 -22.24 -9.89
N LEU A 24 -0.91 -22.24 -9.69
CA LEU A 24 -0.06 -21.07 -9.88
C LEU A 24 0.40 -20.99 -11.33
N THR A 25 0.18 -19.82 -11.93
CA THR A 25 0.73 -19.54 -13.26
C THR A 25 2.25 -19.36 -13.18
N PRO A 26 3.00 -19.58 -14.29
CA PRO A 26 4.44 -19.34 -14.31
C PRO A 26 4.85 -17.92 -13.87
N LYS A 27 4.00 -16.91 -14.16
CA LYS A 27 4.22 -15.52 -13.74
C LYS A 27 4.10 -15.34 -12.23
N GLU A 28 3.10 -15.97 -11.62
CA GLU A 28 2.88 -15.91 -10.18
C GLU A 28 3.96 -16.66 -9.42
N GLU A 29 4.37 -17.81 -9.94
CA GLU A 29 5.47 -18.59 -9.39
C GLU A 29 6.81 -17.82 -9.48
N HIS A 30 7.03 -17.06 -10.55
CA HIS A 30 8.17 -16.14 -10.62
C HIS A 30 8.08 -15.02 -9.57
N LEU A 31 6.90 -14.41 -9.37
CA LEU A 31 6.70 -13.41 -8.31
C LEU A 31 6.97 -13.98 -6.91
N LEU A 32 6.54 -15.23 -6.62
CA LEU A 32 6.85 -15.88 -5.36
C LEU A 32 8.36 -16.01 -5.14
N ARG A 33 9.10 -16.54 -6.13
CA ARG A 33 10.55 -16.66 -6.04
C ARG A 33 11.25 -15.31 -5.88
N THR A 34 10.79 -14.28 -6.58
CA THR A 34 11.32 -12.93 -6.44
C THR A 34 11.08 -12.39 -5.03
N PHE A 35 9.90 -12.63 -4.46
CA PHE A 35 9.62 -12.28 -3.06
C PHE A 35 10.50 -13.04 -2.07
N GLU A 36 10.71 -14.35 -2.27
CA GLU A 36 11.60 -15.18 -1.45
C GLU A 36 13.06 -14.69 -1.48
N GLY A 37 13.52 -14.16 -2.61
CA GLY A 37 14.87 -13.60 -2.79
C GLY A 37 15.07 -12.19 -2.24
N MET A 38 14.02 -11.48 -1.82
CA MET A 38 14.13 -10.11 -1.28
C MET A 38 14.86 -10.05 0.05
N GLY A 39 15.50 -8.91 0.30
CA GLY A 39 15.95 -8.50 1.62
C GLY A 39 14.82 -8.49 2.65
N GLU A 40 15.17 -8.76 3.90
CA GLU A 40 14.20 -8.85 5.00
C GLU A 40 13.43 -7.54 5.21
N GLY A 41 14.10 -6.39 5.05
CA GLY A 41 13.48 -5.06 5.12
C GLY A 41 12.39 -4.86 4.06
N ALA A 42 12.67 -5.23 2.80
CA ALA A 42 11.69 -5.16 1.71
C ALA A 42 10.49 -6.09 1.94
N LYS A 43 10.73 -7.34 2.36
CA LYS A 43 9.66 -8.28 2.73
C LYS A 43 8.77 -7.70 3.83
N ARG A 44 9.37 -7.19 4.90
CA ARG A 44 8.63 -6.59 6.02
C ARG A 44 7.81 -5.40 5.57
N LEU A 45 8.40 -4.47 4.81
CA LEU A 45 7.70 -3.30 4.31
C LEU A 45 6.52 -3.71 3.43
N TYR A 46 6.74 -4.65 2.51
CA TYR A 46 5.70 -5.17 1.65
C TYR A 46 4.51 -5.72 2.46
N ILE A 47 4.77 -6.57 3.46
CA ILE A 47 3.73 -7.17 4.28
C ILE A 47 2.98 -6.10 5.09
N ARG A 48 3.71 -5.13 5.67
CA ARG A 48 3.10 -4.00 6.39
C ARG A 48 2.16 -3.20 5.49
N LEU A 49 2.55 -2.92 4.25
CA LEU A 49 1.70 -2.22 3.29
C LEU A 49 0.54 -3.09 2.80
N PHE A 50 0.75 -4.39 2.62
CA PHE A 50 -0.26 -5.35 2.19
C PHE A 50 -1.41 -5.48 3.19
N GLN A 51 -1.10 -5.44 4.49
CA GLN A 51 -2.09 -5.49 5.58
C GLN A 51 -2.83 -4.16 5.80
N ARG A 52 -2.34 -3.05 5.23
CA ARG A 52 -2.98 -1.73 5.37
C ARG A 52 -4.03 -1.51 4.29
N LYS A 53 -5.02 -0.66 4.60
CA LYS A 53 -5.96 -0.14 3.62
C LYS A 53 -5.23 0.79 2.64
N GLY A 54 -5.04 0.32 1.41
CA GLY A 54 -4.44 1.07 0.31
C GLY A 54 -5.47 1.66 -0.68
N PRO A 55 -5.04 2.09 -1.89
CA PRO A 55 -3.84 1.58 -2.57
C PRO A 55 -2.57 2.42 -2.40
N TRP A 56 -2.68 3.72 -2.09
CA TRP A 56 -1.53 4.61 -1.90
C TRP A 56 -1.19 4.81 -0.42
N PHE A 57 0.10 4.96 -0.14
CA PHE A 57 0.64 5.18 1.19
C PHE A 57 1.64 6.33 1.16
N ARG A 58 1.44 7.32 2.04
CA ARG A 58 2.35 8.47 2.16
C ARG A 58 3.62 8.06 2.85
N THR A 59 4.76 8.26 2.19
CA THR A 59 6.09 7.96 2.73
C THR A 59 6.36 8.72 4.02
N ALA A 60 5.90 9.97 4.13
CA ALA A 60 6.01 10.79 5.33
C ALA A 60 5.32 10.20 6.58
N THR A 61 4.41 9.24 6.39
CA THR A 61 3.68 8.56 7.48
C THR A 61 4.12 7.12 7.70
N LEU A 62 5.05 6.62 6.88
CA LEU A 62 5.62 5.28 7.05
C LEU A 62 6.76 5.35 8.06
N SER A 63 6.49 4.98 9.30
CA SER A 63 7.50 4.86 10.35
C SER A 63 7.46 3.46 10.95
N TYR A 64 8.52 2.70 10.71
CA TYR A 64 8.70 1.34 11.22
C TYR A 64 10.11 1.26 11.80
N PRO A 65 10.28 1.18 13.14
CA PRO A 65 11.61 1.17 13.76
C PRO A 65 12.52 0.04 13.26
N GLU A 66 11.93 -1.07 12.79
CA GLU A 66 12.65 -2.24 12.31
C GLU A 66 12.96 -2.24 10.79
N ILE A 67 12.63 -1.16 10.07
CA ILE A 67 12.75 -1.10 8.60
C ILE A 67 13.38 0.22 8.18
N ASP A 68 14.48 0.17 7.41
CA ASP A 68 14.86 1.31 6.57
C ASP A 68 13.86 1.41 5.41
N VAL A 69 12.86 2.29 5.58
CA VAL A 69 11.76 2.43 4.62
C VAL A 69 12.27 2.84 3.24
N LEU A 70 13.32 3.65 3.16
CA LEU A 70 13.82 4.14 1.88
C LEU A 70 14.49 3.00 1.10
N ASP A 71 15.43 2.31 1.73
CA ASP A 71 16.17 1.21 1.10
C ASP A 71 15.22 0.06 0.72
N ALA A 72 14.27 -0.27 1.61
CA ALA A 72 13.24 -1.25 1.34
C ALA A 72 12.33 -0.83 0.16
N THR A 73 11.96 0.45 0.07
CA THR A 73 11.15 0.95 -1.06
C THR A 73 11.91 0.85 -2.38
N LEU A 74 13.19 1.22 -2.40
CA LEU A 74 14.03 1.13 -3.59
C LEU A 74 14.16 -0.31 -4.09
N GLU A 75 14.34 -1.26 -3.17
CA GLU A 75 14.38 -2.68 -3.52
C GLU A 75 13.04 -3.16 -4.08
N LEU A 76 11.92 -2.82 -3.43
CA LEU A 76 10.58 -3.19 -3.91
C LEU A 76 10.27 -2.60 -5.29
N GLN A 77 10.67 -1.35 -5.54
CA GLN A 77 10.49 -0.70 -6.83
C GLN A 77 11.31 -1.40 -7.91
N ARG A 78 12.60 -1.69 -7.64
CA ARG A 78 13.49 -2.40 -8.57
C ARG A 78 12.97 -3.79 -8.95
N LEU A 79 12.33 -4.48 -8.00
CA LEU A 79 11.78 -5.82 -8.22
C LEU A 79 10.35 -5.82 -8.76
N GLY A 80 9.72 -4.65 -8.96
CA GLY A 80 8.37 -4.52 -9.51
C GLY A 80 7.23 -4.82 -8.52
N PHE A 81 7.49 -4.75 -7.21
CA PHE A 81 6.51 -4.98 -6.15
C PHE A 81 5.81 -3.70 -5.68
N CYS A 82 6.34 -2.54 -6.03
CA CYS A 82 5.66 -1.27 -5.80
C CYS A 82 5.90 -0.26 -6.93
N GLU A 83 4.99 0.68 -7.01
CA GLU A 83 5.09 1.91 -7.77
C GLU A 83 5.32 3.06 -6.79
N THR A 84 6.20 3.98 -7.14
CA THR A 84 6.55 5.15 -6.32
C THR A 84 6.21 6.43 -7.06
N LEU A 85 5.84 7.46 -6.31
CA LEU A 85 5.66 8.81 -6.80
C LEU A 85 6.78 9.67 -6.24
N GLU A 86 7.72 10.09 -7.09
CA GLU A 86 8.74 11.08 -6.73
C GLU A 86 8.21 12.51 -6.83
N GLY A 87 7.38 12.79 -7.85
CA GLY A 87 6.67 14.05 -8.02
C GLY A 87 5.26 13.77 -8.52
N VAL A 88 4.34 14.68 -8.25
CA VAL A 88 2.93 14.53 -8.64
C VAL A 88 2.70 15.26 -9.96
N HIS A 89 2.08 14.57 -10.92
CA HIS A 89 1.52 15.19 -12.12
C HIS A 89 -0.01 15.23 -12.00
N ASP A 90 -0.65 16.02 -12.87
CA ASP A 90 -2.11 16.18 -12.85
C ASP A 90 -2.84 14.83 -13.05
N ARG A 91 -2.26 13.93 -13.86
CA ARG A 91 -2.75 12.55 -14.05
C ARG A 91 -2.68 11.65 -12.82
N ASP A 92 -1.82 11.99 -11.86
CA ASP A 92 -1.64 11.21 -10.63
C ASP A 92 -2.69 11.60 -9.58
N ILE A 93 -3.34 12.76 -9.75
CA ILE A 93 -4.41 13.29 -8.87
C ILE A 93 -5.67 12.45 -9.07
N THR A 94 -5.70 11.33 -8.36
CA THR A 94 -6.80 10.36 -8.38
C THR A 94 -7.52 10.34 -7.03
N PRO A 95 -8.78 9.92 -6.97
CA PRO A 95 -9.50 9.74 -5.70
C PRO A 95 -8.73 8.86 -4.72
N ASP A 96 -8.09 7.80 -5.21
CA ASP A 96 -7.26 6.88 -4.42
C ASP A 96 -6.07 7.58 -3.76
N LEU A 97 -5.40 8.49 -4.48
CA LEU A 97 -4.27 9.26 -3.93
C LEU A 97 -4.78 10.31 -2.94
N LEU A 98 -5.86 11.01 -3.27
CA LEU A 98 -6.44 12.06 -2.42
C LEU A 98 -7.01 11.50 -1.11
N ASN A 99 -7.50 10.26 -1.09
CA ASN A 99 -7.94 9.56 0.12
C ASN A 99 -6.81 9.35 1.16
N THR A 100 -5.54 9.56 0.79
CA THR A 100 -4.41 9.53 1.74
C THR A 100 -4.24 10.83 2.52
N LEU A 101 -4.93 11.90 2.10
CA LEU A 101 -4.88 13.22 2.72
C LEU A 101 -6.01 13.36 3.75
N SER A 102 -5.75 14.14 4.80
CA SER A 102 -6.80 14.48 5.78
C SER A 102 -7.80 15.46 5.18
N LYS A 103 -8.99 15.58 5.78
CA LYS A 103 -10.01 16.56 5.36
C LYS A 103 -9.45 17.99 5.30
N TYR A 104 -8.58 18.36 6.25
CA TYR A 104 -7.93 19.68 6.27
C TYR A 104 -6.99 19.88 5.07
N GLN A 105 -6.17 18.87 4.77
CA GLN A 105 -5.26 18.91 3.62
C GLN A 105 -6.05 18.99 2.30
N LEU A 106 -7.12 18.22 2.17
CA LEU A 106 -8.01 18.29 1.01
C LEU A 106 -8.66 19.68 0.85
N GLN A 107 -9.05 20.32 1.95
CA GLN A 107 -9.54 21.71 1.90
C GLN A 107 -8.45 22.69 1.46
N ALA A 108 -7.19 22.48 1.86
CA ALA A 108 -6.06 23.30 1.40
C ALA A 108 -5.81 23.11 -0.10
N VAL A 109 -5.88 21.87 -0.61
CA VAL A 109 -5.80 21.57 -2.05
C VAL A 109 -6.96 22.23 -2.82
N LEU A 110 -8.19 22.13 -2.29
CA LEU A 110 -9.38 22.72 -2.93
C LEU A 110 -9.28 24.26 -3.03
N ARG A 111 -8.76 24.92 -1.99
CA ARG A 111 -8.52 26.39 -2.03
C ARG A 111 -7.53 26.78 -3.11
N ALA A 112 -6.52 25.95 -3.37
CA ALA A 112 -5.60 26.16 -4.47
C ALA A 112 -6.24 25.90 -5.85
N ALA A 113 -7.29 25.06 -5.92
CA ALA A 113 -8.01 24.74 -7.15
C ALA A 113 -8.93 25.86 -7.64
N GLN A 114 -9.67 26.48 -6.73
CA GLN A 114 -10.81 27.35 -7.05
C GLN A 114 -10.53 28.85 -6.87
N GLY A 115 -9.31 29.23 -6.47
CA GLY A 115 -8.97 30.60 -6.11
C GLY A 115 -9.72 31.09 -4.86
N THR A 116 -9.42 32.32 -4.43
CA THR A 116 -9.95 32.92 -3.19
C THR A 116 -11.47 33.13 -3.19
N PHE A 117 -12.15 33.10 -4.34
CA PHE A 117 -13.55 33.50 -4.48
C PHE A 117 -14.58 32.44 -4.04
N LEU A 118 -14.23 31.14 -4.06
CA LEU A 118 -15.15 30.04 -3.67
C LEU A 118 -14.72 29.29 -2.41
N ALA A 119 -13.72 29.79 -1.68
CA ALA A 119 -13.21 29.18 -0.45
C ALA A 119 -14.28 29.04 0.66
N SER A 120 -15.37 29.82 0.59
CA SER A 120 -16.53 29.75 1.49
C SER A 120 -17.44 28.54 1.25
N LEU A 121 -17.43 27.93 0.05
CA LEU A 121 -18.24 26.74 -0.27
C LEU A 121 -17.68 25.45 0.35
N GLY A 122 -16.38 25.42 0.71
CA GLY A 122 -15.71 24.22 1.22
C GLY A 122 -15.93 23.92 2.71
N ALA A 123 -16.44 24.89 3.48
CA ALA A 123 -16.66 24.77 4.93
C ALA A 123 -17.97 24.01 5.23
N GLY A 124 -18.08 22.77 4.77
CA GLY A 124 -19.28 21.95 4.94
C GLY A 124 -19.39 20.77 3.96
N MET A 125 -18.60 20.79 2.89
CA MET A 125 -18.58 19.71 1.89
C MET A 125 -18.16 18.37 2.49
N ARG A 126 -18.75 17.29 1.98
CA ARG A 126 -18.32 15.92 2.30
C ARG A 126 -16.97 15.67 1.63
N VAL A 127 -16.16 14.79 2.22
CA VAL A 127 -14.83 14.44 1.69
C VAL A 127 -14.92 13.96 0.23
N ALA A 128 -15.94 13.17 -0.10
CA ALA A 128 -16.18 12.69 -1.46
C ALA A 128 -16.41 13.85 -2.45
N ASP A 129 -17.19 14.86 -2.07
CA ASP A 129 -17.48 16.01 -2.94
C ASP A 129 -16.22 16.85 -3.17
N ILE A 130 -15.39 17.02 -2.13
CA ILE A 130 -14.10 17.72 -2.24
C ILE A 130 -13.18 16.96 -3.21
N ILE A 131 -13.07 15.64 -3.06
CA ILE A 131 -12.24 14.80 -3.94
C ILE A 131 -12.72 14.89 -5.39
N ASN A 132 -14.03 14.84 -5.63
CA ASN A 132 -14.60 14.95 -6.96
C ASN A 132 -14.32 16.32 -7.58
N ALA A 133 -14.44 17.41 -6.81
CA ALA A 133 -14.12 18.75 -7.27
C ALA A 133 -12.64 18.91 -7.64
N ILE A 134 -11.73 18.40 -6.81
CA ILE A 134 -10.27 18.44 -7.08
C ILE A 134 -9.94 17.62 -8.32
N THR A 135 -10.46 16.38 -8.42
CA THR A 135 -10.21 15.48 -9.55
C THR A 135 -10.74 16.05 -10.86
N GLY A 136 -11.95 16.64 -10.83
CA GLY A 136 -12.52 17.32 -12.00
C GLY A 136 -11.68 18.51 -12.46
N THR A 137 -11.13 19.28 -11.52
CA THR A 137 -10.25 20.42 -11.84
C THR A 137 -8.90 19.96 -12.41
N ALA A 138 -8.33 18.87 -11.87
CA ALA A 138 -7.10 18.29 -12.39
C ALA A 138 -7.28 17.76 -13.83
N TYR A 139 -8.44 17.20 -14.16
CA TYR A 139 -8.73 16.70 -15.51
C TYR A 139 -8.92 17.82 -16.54
N THR A 140 -9.50 18.95 -16.15
CA THR A 140 -9.74 20.08 -17.06
C THR A 140 -8.49 20.93 -17.32
N GLN A 141 -7.50 20.89 -16.43
CA GLN A 141 -6.24 21.61 -16.59
C GLN A 141 -5.28 20.83 -17.51
N GLN A 142 -5.08 21.32 -18.74
CA GLN A 142 -4.03 20.83 -19.63
C GLN A 142 -2.80 21.74 -19.52
N THR A 143 -1.78 21.29 -18.77
CA THR A 143 -0.47 21.95 -18.72
C THR A 143 0.53 21.24 -19.62
N LEU A 144 1.42 22.00 -20.27
CA LEU A 144 2.45 21.45 -21.18
C LEU A 144 3.37 20.43 -20.49
N ASP A 145 3.75 20.69 -19.24
CA ASP A 145 4.60 19.80 -18.44
C ASP A 145 3.79 18.79 -17.58
N GLY A 146 2.46 18.84 -17.65
CA GLY A 146 1.56 18.02 -16.83
C GLY A 146 1.64 18.29 -15.33
N ARG A 147 2.19 19.45 -14.91
CA ARG A 147 2.34 19.86 -13.51
C ARG A 147 1.68 21.22 -13.24
N SER A 148 0.39 21.20 -12.95
CA SER A 148 -0.34 22.39 -12.50
C SER A 148 0.07 22.86 -11.10
N VAL A 149 -0.46 24.02 -10.68
CA VAL A 149 -0.39 24.47 -9.28
C VAL A 149 -1.01 23.42 -8.35
N LEU A 150 -2.05 22.71 -8.78
CA LEU A 150 -2.67 21.66 -7.98
C LEU A 150 -1.72 20.49 -7.72
N SER A 151 -1.02 20.02 -8.75
CA SER A 151 -0.05 18.93 -8.59
C SER A 151 1.04 19.29 -7.57
N LYS A 152 1.55 20.53 -7.60
CA LYS A 152 2.54 21.03 -6.64
C LYS A 152 2.00 21.12 -5.22
N VAL A 153 0.75 21.55 -5.07
CA VAL A 153 0.10 21.63 -3.74
C VAL A 153 -0.19 20.24 -3.20
N VAL A 154 -0.70 19.31 -4.02
CA VAL A 154 -0.89 17.90 -3.63
C VAL A 154 0.43 17.27 -3.23
N GLU A 155 1.49 17.45 -4.01
CA GLU A 155 2.83 16.96 -3.67
C GLU A 155 3.31 17.49 -2.31
N ARG A 156 3.14 18.80 -2.06
CA ARG A 156 3.48 19.42 -0.78
C ARG A 156 2.70 18.79 0.37
N GLU A 157 1.39 18.60 0.22
CA GLU A 157 0.56 17.99 1.27
C GLU A 157 0.92 16.52 1.51
N LEU A 158 1.26 15.75 0.47
CA LEU A 158 1.73 14.36 0.60
C LEU A 158 3.04 14.27 1.39
N ARG A 159 3.97 15.20 1.15
CA ARG A 159 5.27 15.27 1.84
C ARG A 159 5.18 15.78 3.28
N SER A 160 4.14 16.53 3.64
CA SER A 160 3.94 16.96 5.03
C SER A 160 3.64 15.74 5.92
N ALA A 161 4.20 15.65 7.12
CA ALA A 161 4.00 14.48 8.01
C ALA A 161 2.73 14.59 8.89
N ALA A 162 2.15 15.79 9.06
CA ALA A 162 1.00 16.03 9.92
C ALA A 162 0.12 17.20 9.42
N PRO A 163 -1.20 17.23 9.74
CA PRO A 163 -1.93 18.50 9.80
C PRO A 163 -1.26 19.37 10.87
N ARG A 164 -1.06 20.67 10.61
CA ARG A 164 -0.37 21.63 11.50
C ARG A 164 -0.84 21.56 12.97
N ALA A 165 -0.24 20.69 13.78
CA ALA A 165 -0.20 20.66 15.23
C ALA A 165 0.83 19.58 15.61
N GLU A 166 1.73 19.89 16.54
CA GLU A 166 2.88 19.07 16.97
C GLU A 166 4.08 19.04 16.00
N ALA A 167 4.80 20.15 16.01
CA ALA A 167 6.22 20.14 15.73
C ALA A 167 6.96 19.46 16.90
N ALA A 168 7.62 18.33 16.65
CA ALA A 168 8.64 17.78 17.54
C ALA A 168 9.79 17.17 16.73
N LEU A 169 10.98 17.73 17.00
CA LEU A 169 12.34 17.34 16.64
C LEU A 169 12.79 17.47 15.16
N PRO A 170 13.87 18.22 14.89
CA PRO A 170 14.51 18.28 13.59
C PRO A 170 15.37 17.03 13.42
N THR A 171 14.85 16.01 12.74
CA THR A 171 15.68 14.91 12.27
C THR A 171 16.59 15.46 11.17
N VAL A 172 17.89 15.44 11.44
CA VAL A 172 19.01 15.80 10.55
C VAL A 172 18.64 15.48 9.10
N ALA A 173 18.60 16.51 8.25
CA ALA A 173 18.40 16.31 6.82
C ALA A 173 19.52 15.40 6.31
N PRO A 174 19.23 14.23 5.72
CA PRO A 174 20.28 13.36 5.22
C PRO A 174 20.96 14.09 4.06
N SER A 175 22.26 14.36 4.24
CA SER A 175 23.18 14.80 3.22
C SER A 175 23.33 13.68 2.17
N GLY A 176 22.79 13.90 0.98
CA GLY A 176 22.90 13.01 -0.17
C GLY A 176 21.69 13.12 -1.11
N ASP A 177 21.93 12.95 -2.41
CA ASP A 177 20.97 12.95 -3.53
C ASP A 177 20.05 11.71 -3.50
N ARG A 178 19.48 11.39 -2.33
CA ARG A 178 18.60 10.23 -2.16
C ARG A 178 17.20 10.56 -2.67
N PRO A 179 16.57 9.67 -3.46
CA PRO A 179 15.23 9.90 -3.99
C PRO A 179 14.22 10.07 -2.85
N ARG A 180 13.43 11.15 -2.94
CA ARG A 180 12.38 11.46 -1.97
C ARG A 180 11.02 11.14 -2.57
N PHE A 181 10.58 9.90 -2.43
CA PHE A 181 9.22 9.51 -2.76
C PHE A 181 8.21 10.25 -1.88
N CYS A 182 7.10 10.72 -2.42
CA CYS A 182 5.98 11.30 -1.67
C CYS A 182 4.89 10.26 -1.36
N ALA A 183 4.71 9.27 -2.23
CA ALA A 183 3.78 8.17 -2.02
C ALA A 183 4.27 6.87 -2.67
N ILE A 184 3.79 5.75 -2.14
CA ILE A 184 4.10 4.39 -2.61
C ILE A 184 2.79 3.61 -2.72
N ARG A 185 2.67 2.75 -3.72
CA ARG A 185 1.57 1.79 -3.89
C ARG A 185 2.13 0.42 -4.25
N LEU A 186 1.58 -0.65 -3.67
CA LEU A 186 1.94 -2.01 -4.09
C LEU A 186 1.47 -2.30 -5.51
N SER A 187 2.29 -3.01 -6.29
CA SER A 187 1.94 -3.36 -7.66
C SER A 187 0.73 -4.31 -7.67
N ARG A 188 -0.15 -4.15 -8.67
CA ARG A 188 -1.35 -4.99 -8.78
C ARG A 188 -1.00 -6.48 -8.88
N PRO A 189 -0.03 -6.92 -9.72
CA PRO A 189 0.28 -8.34 -9.86
C PRO A 189 0.70 -9.00 -8.54
N SER A 190 1.60 -8.37 -7.76
CA SER A 190 2.05 -8.95 -6.49
C SER A 190 0.94 -8.94 -5.45
N ARG A 191 0.13 -7.87 -5.40
CA ARG A 191 -0.97 -7.74 -4.44
C ARG A 191 -2.07 -8.76 -4.71
N ASP A 192 -2.43 -8.96 -5.97
CA ASP A 192 -3.51 -9.86 -6.35
C ASP A 192 -3.10 -11.32 -6.15
N LEU A 193 -1.83 -11.65 -6.44
CA LEU A 193 -1.23 -12.94 -6.09
C LEU A 193 -1.37 -13.25 -4.60
N PHE A 194 -0.87 -12.38 -3.72
CA PHE A 194 -0.88 -12.67 -2.29
C PHE A 194 -2.28 -12.63 -1.67
N LYS A 195 -3.19 -11.80 -2.20
CA LYS A 195 -4.61 -11.89 -1.84
C LYS A 195 -5.19 -13.25 -2.20
N ARG A 196 -4.85 -13.78 -3.38
CA ARG A 196 -5.29 -15.11 -3.80
C ARG A 196 -4.67 -16.21 -2.93
N MET A 197 -3.39 -16.09 -2.57
CA MET A 197 -2.73 -17.01 -1.63
C MET A 197 -3.44 -17.05 -0.28
N GLN A 198 -3.73 -15.88 0.30
CA GLN A 198 -4.48 -15.77 1.55
C GLN A 198 -5.85 -16.44 1.43
N ARG A 199 -6.56 -16.23 0.32
CA ARG A 199 -7.85 -16.88 0.05
C ARG A 199 -7.74 -18.39 -0.09
N LEU A 200 -6.71 -18.90 -0.75
CA LEU A 200 -6.47 -20.35 -0.87
C LEU A 200 -6.13 -20.98 0.49
N PHE A 201 -5.45 -20.24 1.36
CA PHE A 201 -5.11 -20.72 2.70
C PHE A 201 -6.33 -20.82 3.63
N PHE A 202 -7.14 -19.76 3.69
CA PHE A 202 -8.31 -19.74 4.59
C PHE A 202 -9.57 -20.35 3.96
N LEU A 203 -9.62 -20.46 2.62
CA LEU A 203 -10.80 -20.85 1.83
C LEU A 203 -12.06 -20.03 2.16
N ASN A 204 -11.87 -18.82 2.71
CA ASN A 204 -12.93 -17.87 3.03
C ASN A 204 -12.42 -16.43 2.85
N ASP A 205 -13.34 -15.48 2.87
CA ASP A 205 -13.08 -14.04 2.72
C ASP A 205 -13.08 -13.26 4.05
N THR A 206 -13.41 -13.93 5.16
CA THR A 206 -13.55 -13.30 6.48
C THR A 206 -12.27 -13.35 7.31
N GLN A 207 -11.40 -14.33 7.09
CA GLN A 207 -10.19 -14.54 7.87
C GLN A 207 -8.96 -13.88 7.23
N ASP A 208 -8.09 -13.35 8.10
CA ASP A 208 -6.88 -12.67 7.71
C ASP A 208 -5.66 -13.08 8.56
N MET A 209 -4.53 -12.43 8.30
CA MET A 209 -3.28 -12.64 9.03
C MET A 209 -3.39 -12.44 10.55
N THR A 210 -4.41 -11.70 11.02
CA THR A 210 -4.69 -11.46 12.44
C THR A 210 -5.12 -12.73 13.15
N LEU A 211 -5.78 -13.66 12.45
CA LEU A 211 -6.17 -14.93 13.03
C LEU A 211 -4.97 -15.77 13.44
N LEU A 212 -3.94 -15.84 12.58
CA LEU A 212 -2.72 -16.56 12.91
C LEU A 212 -2.03 -15.94 14.13
N LEU A 213 -1.98 -14.61 14.23
CA LEU A 213 -1.53 -13.91 15.45
C LEU A 213 -2.25 -14.37 16.72
N LEU A 214 -3.58 -14.47 16.67
CA LEU A 214 -4.36 -14.92 17.83
C LEU A 214 -4.08 -16.38 18.19
N VAL A 215 -3.81 -17.23 17.20
CA VAL A 215 -3.39 -18.63 17.44
C VAL A 215 -2.03 -18.69 18.10
N GLY A 216 -1.05 -17.94 17.60
CA GLY A 216 0.29 -17.89 18.20
C GLY A 216 0.30 -17.31 19.62
N MET A 217 -0.70 -16.50 19.97
CA MET A 217 -0.91 -15.96 21.31
C MET A 217 -1.75 -16.87 22.23
N ASP A 218 -2.07 -18.09 21.80
CA ASP A 218 -2.97 -19.05 22.48
C ASP A 218 -4.37 -18.49 22.81
N LYS A 219 -4.81 -17.44 22.08
CA LYS A 219 -6.15 -16.83 22.21
C LYS A 219 -7.20 -17.55 21.38
N VAL A 220 -6.77 -18.24 20.32
CA VAL A 220 -7.61 -19.08 19.47
C VAL A 220 -6.96 -20.46 19.38
N LYS A 221 -7.70 -21.51 19.73
CA LYS A 221 -7.24 -22.90 19.63
C LYS A 221 -7.94 -23.58 18.48
N TYR A 222 -7.15 -24.12 17.56
CA TYR A 222 -7.66 -25.04 16.56
C TYR A 222 -7.71 -26.45 17.13
N PRO A 223 -8.78 -27.21 16.90
CA PRO A 223 -8.80 -28.61 17.28
C PRO A 223 -7.71 -29.37 16.50
N ALA A 224 -7.05 -30.31 17.16
CA ALA A 224 -6.13 -31.22 16.47
C ALA A 224 -6.96 -32.27 15.72
N TYR A 225 -6.79 -32.35 14.41
CA TYR A 225 -7.39 -33.39 13.57
C TYR A 225 -6.36 -33.94 12.60
N ALA A 226 -6.49 -35.21 12.25
CA ALA A 226 -5.72 -35.81 11.17
C ALA A 226 -6.32 -35.35 9.84
N CYS A 227 -5.57 -34.57 9.05
CA CYS A 227 -5.96 -34.30 7.68
C CYS A 227 -5.77 -35.57 6.84
N PRO A 228 -6.83 -36.17 6.29
CA PRO A 228 -6.66 -37.21 5.28
C PRO A 228 -5.94 -36.63 4.06
N HIS A 229 -5.21 -37.47 3.32
CA HIS A 229 -4.47 -37.06 2.13
C HIS A 229 -5.42 -36.32 1.18
N ILE A 230 -5.20 -35.03 0.95
CA ILE A 230 -6.05 -34.20 0.09
C ILE A 230 -5.76 -34.60 -1.36
N ASP A 231 -6.77 -35.07 -2.08
CA ASP A 231 -6.68 -35.32 -3.52
C ASP A 231 -6.68 -33.97 -4.27
N ILE A 232 -5.51 -33.58 -4.75
CA ILE A 232 -5.21 -32.26 -5.33
C ILE A 232 -5.94 -31.97 -6.65
N HIS A 233 -6.73 -32.90 -7.17
CA HIS A 233 -7.42 -32.77 -8.46
C HIS A 233 -8.84 -32.18 -8.41
N ALA A 234 -9.35 -31.80 -7.22
CA ALA A 234 -10.71 -31.26 -7.08
C ALA A 234 -10.94 -29.89 -7.77
N TRP A 235 -9.87 -29.17 -8.13
CA TRP A 235 -9.96 -27.83 -8.74
C TRP A 235 -9.29 -27.80 -10.13
N LYS A 236 -9.67 -28.69 -11.04
CA LYS A 236 -9.31 -28.54 -12.45
C LYS A 236 -10.20 -27.46 -13.09
N SER A 237 -9.59 -26.45 -13.71
CA SER A 237 -10.31 -25.50 -14.57
C SER A 237 -10.94 -26.27 -15.74
N PRO A 238 -12.19 -25.96 -16.15
CA PRO A 238 -12.75 -26.54 -17.37
C PRO A 238 -11.87 -26.09 -18.54
N THR A 239 -11.36 -27.08 -19.28
CA THR A 239 -10.67 -26.92 -20.57
C THR A 239 -11.55 -26.23 -21.60
#